data_AF-A0A6N2TSX3-F1
#
_entry.id   AF-A0A6N2TSX3-F1
#
_cell.length_a   1.000
_cell.length_b   1.000
_cell.length_c   1.000
_cell.angle_alpha   90.00
_cell.angle_beta   90.00
_cell.angle_gamma   90.00
#
_symmetry.space_group_name_H-M   'P 1'
#
loop_
_entity.id
_entity.type
_entity.pdbx_description
1 polymer ?
#
loop_
_entity_poly.entity_id
_entity_poly.type
_entity_poly.pdbx_seq_one_letter_code
_entity_poly.pdbx_strand_id
1 'polypeptide(L)'
;MTRAEAKKMLISFGIEEPTDQQITNYLDSVTDEVQKEKNRADGLKEKADKADELQKQLDEIEQQNMSELEKEKKRAEAAEALAAERAVALTMAKVTSVFAEAGMVGDTYKGAIKAFSAMAEEDAIKEATTFVNGISESKKTALETAKSEWEAEKLKGTPNPGGGTDQKKNDDESPAAKYAREYSEKMNPKPVEKTASF
;
A
#
# COMPACT_ATOMS: atom_id res chain seq x y z
N MET A 1 59.33 -59.83 14.05
CA MET A 1 60.40 -60.00 15.05
C MET A 1 60.93 -61.41 14.92
N THR A 2 62.25 -61.60 15.01
CA THR A 2 62.91 -62.90 14.91
C THR A 2 63.20 -63.50 16.30
N ARG A 3 63.44 -64.81 16.35
CA ARG A 3 63.81 -65.53 17.60
C ARG A 3 65.05 -64.95 18.27
N ALA A 4 66.04 -64.51 17.49
CA ALA A 4 67.26 -63.88 17.97
C ALA A 4 67.00 -62.48 18.56
N GLU A 5 66.07 -61.72 17.97
CA GLU A 5 65.64 -60.42 18.48
C GLU A 5 64.83 -60.56 19.77
N ALA A 6 63.92 -61.54 19.83
CA ALA A 6 63.16 -61.87 21.02
C ALA A 6 64.08 -62.28 22.19
N LYS A 7 65.11 -63.09 21.93
CA LYS A 7 66.11 -63.43 22.95
C LYS A 7 66.85 -62.19 23.48
N LYS A 8 67.27 -61.27 22.60
CA LYS A 8 67.91 -60.01 23.01
C LYS A 8 66.98 -59.13 23.84
N MET A 9 65.70 -59.03 23.47
CA MET A 9 64.68 -58.29 24.22
C MET A 9 64.48 -58.87 25.62
N LEU A 10 64.33 -60.19 25.74
CA LEU A 10 64.17 -60.86 27.04
C LEU A 10 65.40 -60.70 27.95
N ILE A 11 66.61 -60.75 27.38
CA ILE A 11 67.85 -60.44 28.11
C ILE A 11 67.86 -58.98 28.57
N SER A 12 67.44 -58.05 27.72
CA SER A 12 67.34 -56.63 28.09
C SER A 12 66.29 -56.35 29.19
N PHE A 13 65.29 -57.21 29.31
CA PHE A 13 64.30 -57.19 30.40
C PHE A 13 64.79 -57.91 31.68
N GLY A 14 66.03 -58.38 31.72
CA GLY A 14 66.66 -58.96 32.91
C GLY A 14 66.62 -60.48 33.00
N ILE A 15 66.26 -61.19 31.93
CA ILE A 15 66.31 -62.66 31.87
C ILE A 15 67.67 -63.07 31.31
N GLU A 16 68.64 -63.40 32.18
CA GLU A 16 70.03 -63.72 31.80
C GLU A 16 70.14 -64.89 30.79
N GLU A 17 69.32 -65.93 30.97
CA GLU A 17 69.30 -67.10 30.08
C GLU A 17 67.85 -67.47 29.70
N PRO A 18 67.25 -66.78 28.71
CA PRO A 18 65.87 -67.04 28.31
C PRO A 18 65.73 -68.43 27.72
N THR A 19 64.80 -69.22 28.27
CA THR A 19 64.48 -70.55 27.75
C THR A 19 63.76 -70.47 26.40
N ASP A 20 63.84 -71.51 25.58
CA ASP A 20 63.13 -71.57 24.29
C ASP A 20 61.62 -71.37 24.43
N GLN A 21 61.05 -71.78 25.56
CA GLN A 21 59.64 -71.62 25.87
C GLN A 21 59.30 -70.16 26.21
N GLN A 22 60.15 -69.45 26.97
CA GLN A 22 59.99 -68.01 27.21
C GLN A 22 60.13 -67.19 25.92
N ILE A 23 61.05 -67.56 25.03
CA ILE A 23 61.24 -66.91 23.73
C ILE A 23 60.03 -67.13 22.82
N THR A 24 59.46 -68.34 22.82
CA THR A 24 58.25 -68.66 22.03
C THR A 24 57.05 -67.88 22.55
N ASN A 25 56.79 -67.90 23.86
CA ASN A 25 55.68 -67.18 24.47
C ASN A 25 55.75 -65.66 24.22
N TYR A 26 56.95 -65.07 24.23
CA TYR A 26 57.13 -63.65 23.93
C TYR A 26 56.83 -63.33 22.46
N LEU A 27 57.29 -64.17 21.52
CA LEU A 27 56.99 -64.00 20.10
C LEU A 27 55.48 -64.12 19.81
N ASP A 28 54.80 -65.08 20.44
CA ASP A 28 53.36 -65.27 20.29
C ASP A 28 52.60 -64.06 20.86
N SER A 29 52.97 -63.60 22.06
CA SER A 29 52.39 -62.39 22.67
C SER A 29 52.55 -61.14 21.79
N VAL A 30 53.74 -60.92 21.22
CA VAL A 30 53.99 -59.79 20.33
C VAL A 30 53.18 -59.92 19.04
N THR A 31 53.02 -61.14 18.52
CA THR A 31 52.23 -61.38 17.31
C THR A 31 50.75 -61.11 17.55
N ASP A 32 50.21 -61.56 18.69
CA ASP A 32 48.83 -61.32 19.10
C ASP A 32 48.55 -59.83 19.35
N GLU A 33 49.46 -59.12 20.00
CA GLU A 33 49.35 -57.68 20.20
C GLU A 33 49.38 -56.91 18.88
N VAL A 34 50.30 -57.26 17.96
CA VAL A 34 50.35 -56.65 16.63
C VAL A 34 49.07 -56.90 15.85
N GLN A 35 48.50 -58.10 15.92
CA GLN A 35 47.24 -58.40 15.24
C GLN A 35 46.06 -57.63 15.85
N LYS A 36 46.01 -57.53 17.18
CA LYS A 36 44.99 -56.74 17.89
C LYS A 36 45.08 -55.25 17.56
N GLU A 37 46.30 -54.71 17.48
CA GLU A 37 46.54 -53.32 17.16
C GLU A 37 46.21 -53.00 15.70
N LYS A 38 46.51 -53.92 14.76
CA LYS A 38 46.05 -53.82 13.36
C LYS A 38 44.53 -53.79 13.27
N ASN A 39 43.84 -54.72 13.93
CA ASN A 39 42.38 -54.76 13.92
C ASN A 39 41.76 -53.47 14.52
N ARG A 40 42.40 -52.89 15.55
CA ARG A 40 42.00 -51.58 16.10
C ARG A 40 42.24 -50.44 15.12
N ALA A 41 43.41 -50.41 14.48
CA ALA A 41 43.76 -49.40 13.49
C ALA A 41 42.79 -49.43 12.29
N ASP A 42 42.46 -50.63 11.79
CA ASP A 42 41.48 -50.81 10.72
C ASP A 42 40.09 -50.35 11.15
N GLY A 43 39.64 -50.69 12.37
CA GLY A 43 38.36 -50.24 12.91
C GLY A 43 38.30 -48.73 13.17
N LEU A 44 39.42 -48.09 13.52
CA LEU A 44 39.52 -46.64 13.65
C LEU A 44 39.48 -45.97 12.28
N LYS A 45 40.15 -46.55 11.28
CA LYS A 45 40.12 -46.06 9.90
C LYS A 45 38.72 -46.10 9.31
N GLU A 46 37.99 -47.21 9.46
CA GLU A 46 36.61 -47.32 8.96
C GLU A 46 35.68 -46.29 9.63
N LYS A 47 35.88 -46.00 10.92
CA LYS A 47 35.12 -44.97 11.63
C LYS A 47 35.48 -43.56 11.15
N ALA A 48 36.75 -43.31 10.86
CA ALA A 48 37.20 -42.04 10.31
C ALA A 48 36.59 -41.82 8.91
N ASP A 49 36.65 -42.82 8.03
CA ASP A 49 36.06 -42.75 6.68
C ASP A 49 34.54 -42.49 6.75
N LYS A 50 33.83 -43.13 7.70
CA LYS A 50 32.39 -42.87 7.94
C LYS A 50 32.12 -41.46 8.47
N ALA A 51 32.98 -40.94 9.35
CA ALA A 51 32.84 -39.58 9.88
C ALA A 51 33.06 -38.54 8.78
N ASP A 52 34.06 -38.73 7.92
CA ASP A 52 34.34 -37.85 6.79
C ASP A 52 33.18 -37.82 5.79
N GLU A 53 32.59 -38.98 5.48
CA GLU A 53 31.41 -39.07 4.60
C GLU A 53 30.19 -38.36 5.21
N LEU A 54 29.92 -38.55 6.51
CA LEU A 54 28.83 -37.86 7.20
C LEU A 54 29.04 -36.34 7.24
N GLN A 55 30.28 -35.88 7.45
CA GLN A 55 30.60 -34.46 7.41
C GLN A 55 30.32 -33.86 6.03
N LYS A 56 30.73 -34.56 4.97
CA LYS A 56 30.47 -34.13 3.59
C LYS A 56 28.96 -34.03 3.30
N GLN A 57 28.17 -34.99 3.76
CA GLN A 57 26.71 -34.95 3.59
C GLN A 57 26.07 -33.79 4.36
N LEU A 58 26.56 -33.46 5.55
CA LEU A 58 26.10 -32.28 6.31
C LEU A 58 26.40 -30.97 5.57
N ASP A 59 27.62 -30.83 5.05
CA ASP A 59 28.02 -29.64 4.31
C ASP A 59 27.19 -29.46 3.03
N GLU A 60 26.89 -30.55 2.30
CA GLU A 60 26.04 -30.53 1.12
C GLU A 60 24.59 -30.12 1.45
N ILE A 61 24.02 -30.66 2.54
CA ILE A 61 22.67 -30.29 3.00
C ILE A 61 22.62 -28.82 3.42
N GLU A 62 23.63 -28.34 4.15
CA GLU A 62 23.70 -26.95 4.60
C GLU A 62 23.79 -25.99 3.40
N GLN A 63 24.63 -26.29 2.41
CA GLN A 63 24.71 -25.51 1.17
C GLN A 63 23.39 -25.52 0.38
N GLN A 64 22.72 -26.67 0.26
CA GLN A 64 21.43 -26.77 -0.42
C GLN A 64 20.37 -25.92 0.30
N ASN A 65 20.27 -26.04 1.62
CA ASN A 65 19.33 -25.28 2.44
C ASN A 65 19.57 -23.77 2.34
N MET A 66 20.84 -23.33 2.35
CA MET A 66 21.17 -21.92 2.14
C MET A 66 20.65 -21.41 0.79
N SER A 67 20.80 -22.18 -0.29
CA SER A 67 20.28 -21.80 -1.62
C SER A 67 18.75 -21.79 -1.68
N GLU A 68 18.07 -22.72 -0.99
CA GLU A 68 16.62 -22.73 -0.91
C GLU A 68 16.08 -21.54 -0.11
N LEU A 69 16.74 -21.17 0.97
CA LEU A 69 16.37 -20.02 1.80
C LEU A 69 16.50 -18.71 1.02
N GLU A 70 17.55 -18.55 0.20
CA GLU A 70 17.68 -17.39 -0.69
C GLU A 70 16.56 -17.33 -1.74
N LYS A 71 16.19 -18.48 -2.33
CA LYS A 71 15.07 -18.55 -3.29
C LYS A 71 13.75 -18.22 -2.63
N GLU A 72 13.52 -18.71 -1.41
CA GLU A 72 12.29 -18.46 -0.67
C GLU A 72 12.19 -16.99 -0.25
N LYS A 73 13.30 -16.39 0.22
CA LYS A 73 13.35 -14.96 0.51
C LYS A 73 13.01 -14.13 -0.73
N LYS A 74 13.56 -14.47 -1.90
CA LYS A 74 13.23 -13.78 -3.16
C LYS A 74 11.76 -13.95 -3.56
N ARG A 75 11.15 -15.11 -3.32
CA ARG A 75 9.72 -15.32 -3.54
C ARG A 75 8.88 -14.50 -2.56
N ALA A 76 9.28 -14.44 -1.29
CA ALA A 76 8.61 -13.66 -0.26
C ALA A 76 8.65 -12.16 -0.60
N GLU A 77 9.81 -11.61 -0.96
CA GLU A 77 9.96 -10.22 -1.41
C GLU A 77 9.08 -9.92 -2.65
N ALA A 78 9.05 -10.83 -3.63
CA ALA A 78 8.20 -10.68 -4.81
C ALA A 78 6.70 -10.74 -4.46
N ALA A 79 6.31 -11.62 -3.53
CA ALA A 79 4.93 -11.74 -3.07
C ALA A 79 4.50 -10.50 -2.28
N GLU A 80 5.38 -9.95 -1.44
CA GLU A 80 5.14 -8.72 -0.69
C GLU A 80 5.01 -7.52 -1.61
N ALA A 81 5.90 -7.39 -2.60
CA ALA A 81 5.82 -6.33 -3.62
C ALA A 81 4.49 -6.41 -4.40
N LEU A 82 4.08 -7.61 -4.80
CA LEU A 82 2.80 -7.83 -5.48
C LEU A 82 1.60 -7.51 -4.57
N ALA A 83 1.68 -7.82 -3.28
CA ALA A 83 0.64 -7.48 -2.32
C ALA A 83 0.52 -5.95 -2.13
N ALA A 84 1.64 -5.25 -2.02
CA ALA A 84 1.68 -3.80 -1.94
C ALA A 84 1.12 -3.14 -3.21
N GLU A 85 1.51 -3.62 -4.39
CA GLU A 85 0.98 -3.13 -5.67
C GLU A 85 -0.54 -3.31 -5.76
N ARG A 86 -1.06 -4.48 -5.36
CA ARG A 86 -2.50 -4.76 -5.33
C ARG A 86 -3.24 -3.86 -4.35
N ALA A 87 -2.67 -3.58 -3.17
CA ALA A 87 -3.26 -2.66 -2.21
C ALA A 87 -3.39 -1.26 -2.82
N VAL A 88 -2.31 -0.74 -3.42
CA VAL A 88 -2.33 0.57 -4.12
C VAL A 88 -3.36 0.58 -5.26
N ALA A 89 -3.45 -0.49 -6.05
CA ALA A 89 -4.44 -0.59 -7.14
C ALA A 89 -5.89 -0.59 -6.64
N LEU A 90 -6.17 -1.26 -5.51
CA LEU A 90 -7.49 -1.23 -4.86
C LEU A 90 -7.83 0.17 -4.35
N THR A 91 -6.87 0.84 -3.71
CA THR A 91 -7.04 2.23 -3.27
C THR A 91 -7.28 3.17 -4.46
N MET A 92 -6.53 3.00 -5.56
CA MET A 92 -6.74 3.74 -6.82
C MET A 92 -8.16 3.59 -7.33
N ALA A 93 -8.69 2.37 -7.36
CA ALA A 93 -10.06 2.13 -7.81
C ALA A 93 -11.09 2.84 -6.92
N LYS A 94 -10.92 2.78 -5.58
CA LYS A 94 -11.81 3.43 -4.61
C LYS A 94 -11.77 4.96 -4.73
N VAL A 95 -10.57 5.54 -4.77
CA VAL A 95 -10.38 6.98 -4.98
C VAL A 95 -10.96 7.43 -6.31
N THR A 96 -10.77 6.64 -7.38
CA THR A 96 -11.37 6.94 -8.69
C THR A 96 -12.90 6.98 -8.61
N SER A 97 -13.52 6.09 -7.84
CA SER A 97 -14.98 6.10 -7.61
C SER A 97 -15.44 7.41 -6.96
N VAL A 98 -14.74 7.86 -5.90
CA VAL A 98 -15.05 9.13 -5.20
C VAL A 98 -15.03 10.32 -6.17
N PHE A 99 -14.02 10.38 -7.04
CA PHE A 99 -13.92 11.42 -8.06
C PHE A 99 -15.04 11.31 -9.11
N ALA A 100 -15.33 10.09 -9.58
CA ALA A 100 -16.35 9.84 -10.59
C ALA A 100 -17.76 10.18 -10.10
N GLU A 101 -18.09 9.87 -8.85
CA GLU A 101 -19.38 10.17 -8.21
C GLU A 101 -19.67 11.69 -8.17
N ALA A 102 -18.64 12.51 -8.07
CA ALA A 102 -18.77 13.97 -8.16
C ALA A 102 -18.62 14.54 -9.58
N GLY A 103 -18.62 13.68 -10.60
CA GLY A 103 -18.44 14.08 -11.99
C GLY A 103 -17.04 14.62 -12.32
N MET A 104 -16.05 14.37 -11.46
CA MET A 104 -14.65 14.76 -11.66
C MET A 104 -13.88 13.67 -12.40
N VAL A 105 -14.33 13.39 -13.62
CA VAL A 105 -13.73 12.40 -14.53
C VAL A 105 -12.78 13.06 -15.52
N GLY A 106 -11.88 12.26 -16.10
CA GLY A 106 -10.93 12.72 -17.13
C GLY A 106 -9.51 12.96 -16.63
N ASP A 107 -8.62 13.29 -17.57
CA ASP A 107 -7.17 13.31 -17.33
C ASP A 107 -6.71 14.36 -16.31
N THR A 108 -7.47 15.45 -16.16
CA THR A 108 -7.19 16.53 -15.20
C THR A 108 -7.05 16.03 -13.76
N TYR A 109 -7.80 14.99 -13.39
CA TYR A 109 -7.85 14.48 -12.02
C TYR A 109 -6.98 13.24 -11.80
N LYS A 110 -6.40 12.65 -12.86
CA LYS A 110 -5.54 11.45 -12.75
C LYS A 110 -4.35 11.67 -11.82
N GLY A 111 -3.77 12.88 -11.82
CA GLY A 111 -2.67 13.23 -10.91
C GLY A 111 -3.09 13.19 -9.43
N ALA A 112 -4.26 13.75 -9.11
CA ALA A 112 -4.81 13.74 -7.75
C ALA A 112 -5.19 12.33 -7.31
N ILE A 113 -5.88 11.58 -8.17
CA ILE A 113 -6.20 10.16 -7.93
C ILE A 113 -4.92 9.37 -7.63
N LYS A 114 -3.87 9.59 -8.44
CA LYS A 114 -2.57 8.93 -8.22
C LYS A 114 -1.93 9.31 -6.90
N ALA A 115 -2.02 10.57 -6.50
CA ALA A 115 -1.44 11.05 -5.26
C ALA A 115 -2.15 10.46 -4.03
N PHE A 116 -3.49 10.52 -3.98
CA PHE A 116 -4.25 9.99 -2.85
C PHE A 116 -4.09 8.48 -2.69
N SER A 117 -4.00 7.75 -3.79
CA SER A 117 -3.94 6.29 -3.72
C SER A 117 -2.57 5.72 -3.36
N ALA A 118 -1.55 6.57 -3.24
CA ALA A 118 -0.28 6.21 -2.62
C ALA A 118 -0.34 6.25 -1.08
N MET A 119 -1.45 6.72 -0.50
CA MET A 119 -1.68 6.77 0.95
C MET A 119 -2.33 5.47 1.46
N ALA A 120 -2.42 5.33 2.78
CA ALA A 120 -3.24 4.29 3.39
C ALA A 120 -4.70 4.45 2.95
N GLU A 121 -5.40 3.33 2.74
CA GLU A 121 -6.73 3.33 2.11
C GLU A 121 -7.73 4.25 2.81
N GLU A 122 -7.78 4.21 4.14
CA GLU A 122 -8.71 5.02 4.95
C GLU A 122 -8.46 6.53 4.76
N ASP A 123 -7.20 6.94 4.82
CA ASP A 123 -6.80 8.34 4.60
C ASP A 123 -7.02 8.76 3.16
N ALA A 124 -6.69 7.90 2.19
CA ALA A 124 -6.88 8.15 0.76
C ALA A 124 -8.35 8.47 0.43
N ILE A 125 -9.29 7.67 0.94
CA ILE A 125 -10.73 7.87 0.69
C ILE A 125 -11.21 9.15 1.39
N LYS A 126 -10.79 9.38 2.64
CA LYS A 126 -11.18 10.56 3.42
C LYS A 126 -10.69 11.86 2.78
N GLU A 127 -9.42 11.91 2.39
CA GLU A 127 -8.82 13.09 1.75
C GLU A 127 -9.40 13.33 0.35
N ALA A 128 -9.56 12.28 -0.46
CA ALA A 128 -10.22 12.38 -1.77
C ALA A 128 -11.65 12.92 -1.64
N THR A 129 -12.42 12.43 -0.66
CA THR A 129 -13.80 12.90 -0.40
C THR A 129 -13.81 14.37 -0.01
N THR A 130 -12.91 14.77 0.90
CA THR A 130 -12.79 16.17 1.35
C THR A 130 -12.43 17.10 0.19
N PHE A 131 -11.45 16.70 -0.63
CA PHE A 131 -11.02 17.43 -1.81
C PHE A 131 -12.16 17.63 -2.82
N VAL A 132 -12.86 16.55 -3.15
CA VAL A 132 -13.97 16.55 -4.09
C VAL A 132 -15.15 17.38 -3.58
N ASN A 133 -15.48 17.30 -2.29
CA ASN A 133 -16.52 18.11 -1.67
C ASN A 133 -16.17 19.60 -1.74
N GLY A 134 -14.93 19.98 -1.40
CA GLY A 134 -14.49 21.38 -1.47
C GLY A 134 -14.57 21.96 -2.88
N ILE A 135 -14.17 21.20 -3.91
CA ILE A 135 -14.34 21.65 -5.30
C ILE A 135 -15.82 21.75 -5.68
N SER A 136 -16.64 20.78 -5.30
CA SER A 136 -18.08 20.78 -5.63
C SER A 136 -18.81 21.96 -5.01
N GLU A 137 -18.52 22.27 -3.73
CA GLU A 137 -19.02 23.45 -3.05
C GLU A 137 -18.56 24.75 -3.72
N SER A 138 -17.27 24.86 -4.07
CA SER A 138 -16.75 26.05 -4.77
C SER A 138 -17.44 26.27 -6.12
N LYS A 139 -17.69 25.20 -6.89
CA LYS A 139 -18.42 25.26 -8.16
C LYS A 139 -19.87 25.69 -7.96
N LYS A 140 -20.54 25.19 -6.92
CA LYS A 140 -21.92 25.58 -6.58
C LYS A 140 -22.00 27.08 -6.28
N THR A 141 -21.12 27.58 -5.42
CA THR A 141 -21.06 29.01 -5.07
C THR A 141 -20.78 29.89 -6.28
N ALA A 142 -19.85 29.49 -7.14
CA ALA A 142 -19.55 30.22 -8.38
C ALA A 142 -20.77 30.27 -9.32
N LEU A 143 -21.51 29.16 -9.45
CA LEU A 143 -22.73 29.10 -10.27
C LEU A 143 -23.84 29.97 -9.69
N GLU A 144 -24.05 29.95 -8.38
CA GLU A 144 -25.04 30.81 -7.71
C GLU A 144 -24.70 32.30 -7.87
N THR A 145 -23.42 32.65 -7.75
CA THR A 145 -22.93 34.02 -7.97
C THR A 145 -23.17 34.46 -9.42
N ALA A 146 -22.79 33.64 -10.40
CA ALA A 146 -23.00 33.94 -11.82
C ALA A 146 -24.48 34.07 -12.18
N LYS A 147 -25.36 33.25 -11.60
CA LYS A 147 -26.81 33.38 -11.77
C LYS A 147 -27.34 34.69 -11.21
N SER A 148 -26.94 35.03 -9.98
CA SER A 148 -27.33 36.29 -9.33
C SER A 148 -26.88 37.52 -10.13
N GLU A 149 -25.64 37.52 -10.61
CA GLU A 149 -25.10 38.59 -11.46
C GLU A 149 -25.87 38.70 -12.78
N TRP A 150 -26.18 37.58 -13.42
CA TRP A 150 -26.97 37.57 -14.65
C TRP A 150 -28.40 38.08 -14.45
N GLU A 151 -29.08 37.68 -13.37
CA GLU A 151 -30.42 38.18 -13.04
C GLU A 151 -30.41 39.68 -12.78
N ALA A 152 -29.42 40.17 -12.02
CA ALA A 152 -29.23 41.60 -11.76
C ALA A 152 -28.96 42.38 -13.06
N GLU A 153 -28.13 41.85 -13.97
CA GLU A 153 -27.86 42.46 -15.27
C GLU A 153 -29.11 42.50 -16.14
N LYS A 154 -29.92 41.43 -16.17
CA LYS A 154 -31.19 41.40 -16.91
C LYS A 154 -32.22 42.39 -16.40
N LEU A 155 -32.23 42.67 -15.10
CA LEU A 155 -33.11 43.67 -14.49
C LEU A 155 -32.59 45.11 -14.65
N LYS A 156 -31.29 45.29 -14.94
CA LYS A 156 -30.66 46.60 -15.09
C LYS A 156 -31.14 47.27 -16.38
N GLY A 157 -32.05 48.24 -16.25
CA GLY A 157 -32.60 49.01 -17.36
C GLY A 157 -33.95 48.54 -17.89
N THR A 158 -34.56 47.50 -17.29
CA THR A 158 -35.95 47.15 -17.57
C THR A 158 -36.90 48.14 -16.88
N PRO A 159 -37.94 48.67 -17.55
CA PRO A 159 -38.93 49.52 -16.91
C PRO A 159 -39.59 48.77 -15.73
N ASN A 160 -39.56 49.36 -14.53
CA ASN A 160 -40.19 48.77 -13.35
C ASN A 160 -41.71 48.67 -13.55
N PRO A 161 -42.34 47.48 -13.46
CA PRO A 161 -43.78 47.33 -13.70
C PRO A 161 -44.67 47.87 -12.54
N GLY A 162 -44.07 48.35 -11.45
CA GLY A 162 -44.75 49.03 -10.35
C GLY A 162 -44.55 50.54 -10.40
N GLY A 163 -45.65 51.30 -10.46
CA GLY A 163 -45.63 52.77 -10.44
C GLY A 163 -44.99 53.35 -9.18
N GLY A 164 -44.16 54.39 -9.40
CA GLY A 164 -43.45 55.17 -8.37
C GLY A 164 -42.00 54.72 -8.24
N THR A 165 -40.96 55.55 -8.34
CA THR A 165 -40.83 57.00 -8.15
C THR A 165 -39.61 57.47 -8.94
N ASP A 166 -39.67 57.49 -10.27
CA ASP A 166 -38.76 58.33 -11.05
C ASP A 166 -39.53 59.61 -11.41
N GLN A 167 -39.28 60.63 -10.61
CA GLN A 167 -39.75 62.00 -10.80
C GLN A 167 -39.01 62.65 -11.98
N LYS A 168 -39.01 62.02 -13.16
CA LYS A 168 -38.78 62.75 -14.42
C LYS A 168 -40.14 63.26 -14.87
N LYS A 169 -40.36 64.55 -14.63
CA LYS A 169 -41.46 65.33 -15.21
C LYS A 169 -41.38 65.22 -16.74
N ASN A 170 -42.04 64.24 -17.31
CA ASN A 170 -42.53 64.30 -18.67
C ASN A 170 -44.05 64.41 -18.53
N ASP A 171 -44.60 65.57 -18.88
CA ASP A 171 -46.02 65.92 -18.73
C ASP A 171 -46.94 65.17 -19.70
N ASP A 172 -46.45 64.14 -20.37
CA ASP A 172 -47.24 63.29 -21.27
C ASP A 172 -47.73 62.05 -20.52
N GLU A 173 -48.93 62.15 -19.93
CA GLU A 173 -49.65 61.00 -19.38
C GLU A 173 -49.73 59.87 -20.41
N SER A 174 -49.29 58.68 -20.01
CA SER A 174 -49.43 57.44 -20.78
C SER A 174 -50.89 57.22 -21.22
N PRO A 175 -51.13 56.65 -22.43
CA PRO A 175 -52.48 56.29 -22.87
C PRO A 175 -53.24 55.41 -21.86
N ALA A 176 -52.53 54.57 -21.10
CA ALA A 176 -53.12 53.74 -20.05
C ALA A 176 -53.58 54.57 -18.84
N ALA A 177 -52.82 55.61 -18.48
CA ALA A 177 -53.19 56.53 -17.40
C ALA A 177 -54.45 57.34 -17.77
N LYS A 178 -54.55 57.78 -19.03
CA LYS A 178 -55.75 58.45 -19.55
C LYS A 178 -56.97 57.55 -19.52
N TYR A 179 -56.83 56.30 -19.99
CA TYR A 179 -57.93 55.33 -19.97
C TYR A 179 -58.42 55.03 -18.54
N ALA A 180 -57.50 54.83 -17.59
CA ALA A 180 -57.85 54.57 -16.21
C ALA A 180 -58.57 55.76 -15.55
N ARG A 181 -58.13 56.99 -15.85
CA ARG A 181 -58.79 58.21 -15.35
C ARG A 181 -60.20 58.35 -15.91
N GLU A 182 -60.37 58.27 -17.23
CA GLU A 182 -61.68 58.37 -17.88
C GLU A 182 -62.65 57.29 -17.40
N TYR A 183 -62.18 56.06 -17.23
CA TYR A 183 -63.00 54.99 -16.68
C TYR A 183 -63.42 55.28 -15.23
N SER A 184 -62.51 55.78 -14.39
CA SER A 184 -62.83 56.12 -13.00
C SER A 184 -63.84 57.27 -12.89
N GLU A 185 -63.71 58.30 -13.73
CA GLU A 185 -64.61 59.45 -13.77
C GLU A 185 -66.01 59.04 -14.25
N LYS A 186 -66.09 58.09 -15.19
CA LYS A 186 -67.36 57.56 -15.70
C LYS A 186 -68.08 56.66 -14.69
N MET A 187 -67.34 55.91 -13.88
CA MET A 187 -67.91 54.92 -12.95
C MET A 187 -68.21 55.50 -11.56
N ASN A 188 -67.70 56.69 -11.23
CA ASN A 188 -68.00 57.36 -9.97
C ASN A 188 -68.31 58.86 -10.18
N PRO A 189 -69.48 59.19 -10.77
CA PRO A 189 -69.86 60.57 -10.98
C PRO A 189 -69.97 61.29 -9.63
N LYS A 190 -69.29 62.43 -9.50
CA LYS A 190 -69.36 63.27 -8.29
C LYS A 190 -70.83 63.64 -8.03
N PRO A 191 -71.30 63.57 -6.77
CA PRO A 191 -72.65 64.02 -6.44
C PRO A 191 -72.81 65.49 -6.79
N VAL A 192 -73.85 65.81 -7.55
CA VAL A 192 -74.19 67.19 -7.93
C VAL A 192 -74.58 67.93 -6.65
N GLU A 193 -73.80 68.95 -6.28
CA GLU A 193 -74.16 69.86 -5.19
C GLU A 193 -75.51 70.53 -5.53
N LYS A 194 -76.57 70.21 -4.78
CA LYS A 194 -77.80 71.00 -4.80
C LYS A 194 -77.52 72.33 -4.10
N THR A 195 -77.27 73.37 -4.88
CA THR A 195 -77.31 74.75 -4.39
C THR A 195 -78.71 75.08 -3.88
N ALA A 196 -78.83 75.32 -2.58
CA ALA A 196 -80.05 75.86 -1.97
C ALA A 196 -80.28 77.30 -2.48
N SER A 197 -81.51 77.62 -2.85
CA SER A 197 -81.96 79.00 -3.06
C SER A 197 -83.25 79.19 -2.26
N PHE A 198 -83.13 80.06 -1.26
CA PHE A 198 -84.10 80.69 -0.34
C PHE A 198 -85.52 80.13 -0.21
#